data_AF-A0A5K1G6K2-F1
#
_entry.id   AF-A0A5K1G6K2-F1
#
_cell.length_a   1.000
_cell.length_b   1.000
_cell.length_c   1.000
_cell.angle_alpha   90.00
_cell.angle_beta   90.00
_cell.angle_gamma   90.00
#
_symmetry.space_group_name_H-M   'P 1'
#
loop_
_entity.id
_entity.type
_entity.pdbx_description
1 polymer ?
#
loop_
_entity_poly.entity_id
_entity_poly.type
_entity_poly.pdbx_seq_one_letter_code
_entity_poly.pdbx_strand_id
1 'polypeptide(L)'
;PYVGKHVKEDPQKRLDLLKPRLPTGEYPPGFLGFAVNMITVDVMHLKYVTSSGHGLRETLFYALFSRLQVYRTRADMELAIPYISDGALSLDGGMIKSCGVFKLGR
;
A
#
# COMPACT_ATOMS: atom_id res chain seq x y z
N PRO A 1 1.76 11.62 10.44
CA PRO A 1 0.65 10.65 10.23
C PRO A 1 0.07 10.85 8.83
N TYR A 2 -0.52 9.82 8.25
CA TYR A 2 -1.36 9.96 7.06
C TYR A 2 -2.54 10.89 7.38
N VAL A 3 -2.70 11.92 6.55
CA VAL A 3 -3.71 12.98 6.74
C VAL A 3 -4.96 12.80 5.87
N GLY A 4 -5.02 11.73 5.08
CA GLY A 4 -6.16 11.44 4.21
C GLY A 4 -7.29 10.69 4.92
N LYS A 5 -8.28 10.25 4.13
CA LYS A 5 -9.48 9.60 4.64
C LYS A 5 -9.24 8.13 4.94
N HIS A 6 -10.07 7.58 5.82
CA HIS A 6 -10.15 6.15 6.06
C HIS A 6 -11.34 5.57 5.29
N VAL A 7 -11.28 4.28 4.96
CA VAL A 7 -12.41 3.55 4.39
C VAL A 7 -13.59 3.63 5.37
N LYS A 8 -14.74 4.06 4.86
CA LYS A 8 -15.94 4.25 5.67
C LYS A 8 -16.39 2.91 6.27
N GLU A 9 -16.75 2.91 7.54
CA GLU A 9 -17.29 1.74 8.26
C GLU A 9 -16.36 0.50 8.27
N ASP A 10 -15.06 0.66 7.96
CA ASP A 10 -14.10 -0.44 8.05
C ASP A 10 -13.63 -0.63 9.51
N PRO A 11 -13.92 -1.78 10.15
CA PRO A 11 -13.48 -2.05 11.52
C PRO A 11 -11.96 -2.09 11.66
N GLN A 12 -11.22 -2.36 10.58
CA GLN A 12 -9.75 -2.33 10.57
C GLN A 12 -9.17 -0.94 10.29
N LYS A 13 -10.02 0.08 10.13
CA LYS A 13 -9.66 1.46 9.80
C LYS A 13 -8.63 1.52 8.68
N ARG A 14 -8.87 0.84 7.56
CA ARG A 14 -7.97 0.91 6.41
C ARG A 14 -7.96 2.33 5.81
N LEU A 15 -6.86 2.68 5.18
CA LEU A 15 -6.66 3.99 4.56
C LEU A 15 -7.36 4.03 3.19
N ASP A 16 -8.06 5.11 2.88
CA ASP A 16 -8.71 5.34 1.59
C ASP A 16 -7.70 5.91 0.58
N LEU A 17 -6.80 5.02 0.14
CA LEU A 17 -5.75 5.36 -0.81
C LEU A 17 -6.26 5.28 -2.25
N LEU A 18 -5.92 6.29 -3.05
CA LEU A 18 -6.25 6.31 -4.47
C LEU A 18 -5.55 5.16 -5.19
N LYS A 19 -6.33 4.22 -5.71
CA LYS A 19 -5.84 3.08 -6.47
C LYS A 19 -5.29 3.52 -7.84
N PRO A 20 -4.23 2.88 -8.35
CA PRO A 20 -3.69 3.19 -9.67
C PRO A 20 -4.71 2.88 -10.77
N ARG A 21 -4.64 3.64 -11.87
CA ARG A 21 -5.53 3.52 -13.03
C ARG A 21 -4.72 3.58 -14.31
N LEU A 22 -5.05 2.69 -15.24
CA LEU A 22 -4.60 2.78 -16.63
C LEU A 22 -5.29 3.96 -17.33
N PRO A 23 -4.79 4.43 -18.48
CA PRO A 23 -5.45 5.43 -19.32
C PRO A 23 -6.88 5.02 -19.72
N THR A 24 -7.15 3.72 -19.77
CA THR A 24 -8.49 3.15 -20.01
C THR A 24 -9.45 3.33 -18.81
N GLY A 25 -8.96 3.72 -17.64
CA GLY A 25 -9.71 3.79 -16.38
C GLY A 25 -9.77 2.46 -15.61
N GLU A 26 -9.26 1.38 -16.19
CA GLU A 26 -9.17 0.09 -15.51
C GLU A 26 -8.06 0.07 -14.45
N TYR A 27 -8.13 -0.89 -13.54
CA TYR A 27 -7.01 -1.15 -12.63
C TYR A 27 -5.88 -1.86 -13.40
N PRO A 28 -4.60 -1.57 -13.11
CA PRO A 28 -3.50 -2.38 -13.63
C PRO A 28 -3.73 -3.87 -13.30
N PRO A 29 -3.52 -4.77 -14.27
CA PRO A 29 -3.60 -6.21 -14.04
C PRO A 29 -2.77 -6.62 -12.82
N GLY A 30 -3.26 -7.62 -12.09
CA GLY A 30 -2.57 -8.17 -10.92
C GLY A 30 -2.47 -7.26 -9.69
N PHE A 31 -2.95 -6.00 -9.72
CA PHE A 31 -2.98 -5.15 -8.52
C PHE A 31 -3.89 -5.74 -7.44
N LEU A 32 -3.33 -6.00 -6.25
CA LEU A 32 -4.04 -6.61 -5.12
C LEU A 32 -4.41 -5.60 -4.02
N GLY A 33 -3.72 -4.47 -3.97
CA GLY A 33 -3.94 -3.42 -2.98
C GLY A 33 -2.66 -2.80 -2.46
N PHE A 34 -2.79 -2.02 -1.39
CA PHE A 34 -1.66 -1.40 -0.71
C PHE A 34 -1.24 -2.22 0.50
N ALA A 35 0.07 -2.44 0.68
CA ALA A 35 0.62 -3.24 1.76
C ALA A 35 0.19 -2.73 3.15
N VAL A 36 0.13 -1.41 3.34
CA VAL A 36 -0.34 -0.78 4.58
C VAL A 36 -1.76 -1.21 4.99
N ASN A 37 -2.61 -1.61 4.03
CA ASN A 37 -3.99 -2.05 4.25
C ASN A 37 -4.14 -3.57 4.36
N MET A 38 -3.07 -4.33 4.11
CA MET A 38 -3.04 -5.80 4.22
C MET A 38 -2.69 -6.29 5.63
N ILE A 39 -2.17 -5.40 6.47
CA ILE A 39 -1.84 -5.70 7.86
C ILE A 39 -3.12 -5.66 8.69
N THR A 40 -3.41 -6.75 9.41
CA THR A 40 -4.41 -6.76 10.48
C THR A 40 -3.79 -6.14 11.72
N VAL A 41 -4.39 -5.06 12.21
CA VAL A 41 -3.94 -4.36 13.41
C VAL A 41 -4.86 -4.75 14.56
N ASP A 42 -4.27 -5.07 15.71
CA ASP A 42 -5.02 -5.32 16.94
C ASP A 42 -5.91 -4.12 17.27
N VAL A 43 -7.13 -4.39 17.73
CA VAL A 43 -8.15 -3.37 18.01
C VAL A 43 -7.66 -2.28 18.97
N MET A 44 -6.81 -2.64 19.94
CA MET A 44 -6.26 -1.69 20.92
C MET A 44 -5.32 -0.67 20.28
N HIS A 45 -4.78 -0.97 19.10
CA HIS A 45 -3.82 -0.14 18.39
C HIS A 45 -4.43 0.63 17.20
N LEU A 46 -5.75 0.55 17.00
CA LEU A 46 -6.45 1.22 15.90
C LEU A 46 -6.68 2.72 16.13
N LYS A 47 -6.71 3.20 17.38
CA LYS A 47 -6.95 4.60 17.76
C LYS A 47 -6.24 4.91 19.09
N TYR A 48 -6.00 6.19 19.36
CA TYR A 48 -5.52 6.68 20.67
C TYR A 48 -4.19 6.07 21.14
N VAL A 49 -3.35 5.63 20.21
CA VAL A 49 -1.99 5.16 20.52
C VAL A 49 -1.05 6.35 20.71
N THR A 50 -1.21 7.40 19.90
CA THR A 50 -0.47 8.66 20.07
C THR A 50 -1.25 9.66 20.94
N SER A 51 -0.55 10.63 21.54
CA SER A 51 -1.16 11.72 22.32
C SER A 51 -2.18 12.55 21.52
N SER A 52 -2.02 12.60 20.20
CA SER A 52 -2.95 13.25 19.27
C SER A 52 -4.11 12.35 18.81
N GLY A 53 -4.27 11.15 19.39
CA GLY A 53 -5.40 10.27 19.10
C GLY A 53 -5.25 9.30 17.93
N HIS A 54 -4.08 9.21 17.29
CA HIS A 54 -3.88 8.35 16.11
C HIS A 54 -3.58 6.89 16.49
N GLY A 55 -3.95 5.96 15.62
CA GLY A 55 -3.57 4.55 15.67
C GLY A 55 -2.26 4.25 14.94
N LEU A 56 -1.85 2.97 14.96
CA LEU A 56 -0.61 2.51 14.34
C LEU A 56 -0.66 2.50 12.80
N ARG A 57 -1.84 2.33 12.19
CA ARG A 57 -1.94 2.22 10.71
C ARG A 57 -1.56 3.53 10.04
N GLU A 58 -2.17 4.63 10.46
CA GLU A 58 -1.95 5.97 9.92
C GLU A 58 -0.63 6.60 10.39
N THR A 59 0.07 5.99 11.35
CA THR A 59 1.37 6.45 11.84
C THR A 59 2.48 5.50 11.40
N LEU A 60 2.78 4.49 12.21
CA LEU A 60 3.89 3.56 12.04
C LEU A 60 3.85 2.83 10.69
N PHE A 61 2.74 2.15 10.39
CA PHE A 61 2.68 1.34 9.17
C PHE A 61 2.64 2.19 7.90
N TYR A 62 2.01 3.36 7.95
CA TYR A 62 2.10 4.30 6.83
C TYR A 62 3.51 4.87 6.65
N ALA A 63 4.28 5.10 7.73
CA ALA A 63 5.67 5.53 7.60
C ALA A 63 6.58 4.44 7.00
N LEU A 64 6.31 3.16 7.29
CA LEU A 64 7.08 2.02 6.78
C LEU A 64 6.71 1.63 5.35
N PHE A 65 5.41 1.60 5.04
CA PHE A 65 4.91 1.08 3.77
C PHE A 65 4.41 2.16 2.82
N SER A 66 4.15 3.39 3.29
CA SER A 66 3.56 4.48 2.50
C SER A 66 2.43 3.97 1.58
N ARG A 67 2.55 4.17 0.26
CA ARG A 67 1.66 3.64 -0.78
C ARG A 67 2.27 2.45 -1.53
N LEU A 68 3.07 1.61 -0.87
CA LEU A 68 3.63 0.38 -1.42
C LEU A 68 2.52 -0.51 -1.99
N GLN A 69 2.58 -0.75 -3.29
CA GLN A 69 1.59 -1.53 -4.02
C GLN A 69 1.97 -3.02 -4.01
N VAL A 70 0.99 -3.90 -3.98
CA VAL A 70 1.20 -5.36 -4.01
C VAL A 70 0.54 -5.93 -5.25
N TYR A 71 1.29 -6.75 -5.98
CA TYR A 71 0.89 -7.38 -7.22
C TYR A 71 0.92 -8.90 -7.13
N ARG A 72 0.11 -9.56 -7.95
CA ARG A 72 0.04 -11.02 -8.02
C ARG A 72 1.35 -11.62 -8.54
N THR A 73 1.84 -11.13 -9.68
CA THR A 73 3.06 -11.60 -10.32
C THR A 73 4.02 -10.46 -10.61
N ARG A 74 5.29 -10.80 -10.83
CA ARG A 74 6.31 -9.85 -11.23
C ARG A 74 6.00 -9.26 -12.61
N ALA A 75 5.48 -10.08 -13.53
CA ALA A 75 5.09 -9.61 -14.87
C ALA A 75 3.97 -8.57 -14.81
N ASP A 76 2.95 -8.78 -13.98
CA ASP A 76 1.88 -7.80 -13.74
C ASP A 76 2.44 -6.48 -13.17
N MET A 77 3.38 -6.59 -12.23
CA MET A 77 4.04 -5.45 -11.61
C MET A 77 4.87 -4.64 -12.61
N GLU A 78 5.60 -5.31 -13.51
CA GLU A 78 6.42 -4.67 -14.55
C GLU A 78 5.55 -3.88 -15.55
N LEU A 79 4.39 -4.40 -15.93
CA LEU A 79 3.42 -3.67 -16.77
C LEU A 79 2.86 -2.42 -16.09
N ALA A 80 2.87 -2.38 -14.76
CA ALA A 80 2.32 -1.29 -13.97
C ALA A 80 3.33 -0.22 -13.53
N ILE A 81 4.62 -0.35 -13.91
CA ILE A 81 5.71 0.58 -13.53
C ILE A 81 5.33 2.07 -13.65
N PRO A 82 4.71 2.55 -14.75
CA PRO A 82 4.38 3.98 -14.90
C PRO A 82 3.34 4.49 -13.88
N TYR A 83 2.62 3.59 -13.21
CA TYR A 83 1.52 3.90 -12.29
C TYR A 83 1.88 3.61 -10.82
N ILE A 84 3.14 3.23 -10.54
CA ILE A 84 3.66 3.01 -9.19
C ILE A 84 4.26 4.31 -8.68
N SER A 85 3.73 4.82 -7.55
CA SER A 85 4.15 6.11 -6.98
C SER A 85 5.26 6.00 -5.95
N ASP A 86 5.23 4.95 -5.11
CA ASP A 86 6.23 4.69 -4.08
C ASP A 86 7.01 3.42 -4.49
N GLY A 87 6.70 2.27 -3.91
CA GLY A 87 7.28 0.99 -4.34
C GLY A 87 6.21 0.02 -4.82
N ALA A 88 6.68 -1.14 -5.28
CA ALA A 88 5.81 -2.30 -5.49
C ALA A 88 6.50 -3.62 -5.09
N LEU A 89 5.69 -4.59 -4.69
CA LEU A 89 6.07 -5.97 -4.45
C LEU A 89 5.18 -6.90 -5.28
N SER A 90 5.74 -8.02 -5.73
CA SER A 90 4.94 -9.12 -6.26
C SER A 90 5.04 -10.36 -5.35
N LEU A 91 3.97 -11.16 -5.30
CA LEU A 91 3.93 -12.35 -4.44
C LEU A 91 4.90 -13.45 -4.88
N ASP A 92 5.36 -13.43 -6.13
CA ASP A 92 6.40 -14.31 -6.69
C ASP A 92 7.84 -13.75 -6.49
N GLY A 93 8.02 -12.71 -5.66
CA GLY A 93 9.32 -12.27 -5.15
C GLY A 93 9.94 -11.05 -5.84
N GLY A 94 9.23 -10.38 -6.74
CA GLY A 94 9.67 -9.12 -7.34
C GLY A 94 9.57 -7.94 -6.37
N MET A 95 10.50 -6.99 -6.47
CA MET A 95 10.48 -5.75 -5.68
C MET A 95 11.00 -4.55 -6.47
N ILE A 96 10.26 -3.45 -6.40
CA ILE A 96 10.60 -2.12 -6.90
C ILE A 96 10.63 -1.14 -5.72
N LYS A 97 11.75 -0.44 -5.54
CA LYS A 97 11.89 0.62 -4.51
C LYS A 97 11.51 1.99 -5.08
N SER A 98 11.19 2.96 -4.20
CA SER A 98 10.65 4.29 -4.56
C SER A 98 11.55 5.28 -5.28
N CYS A 99 12.64 4.78 -5.88
CA CYS A 99 13.53 5.50 -6.76
C CYS A 99 13.67 4.81 -8.13
N GLY A 100 12.74 3.90 -8.47
CA GLY A 100 12.84 3.08 -9.69
C GLY A 100 13.99 2.06 -9.64
N VAL A 101 14.57 1.82 -8.46
CA VAL A 101 15.62 0.82 -8.27
C VAL A 101 14.98 -0.55 -8.13
N PHE A 102 15.27 -1.41 -9.11
CA PHE A 102 14.88 -2.81 -9.13
C PHE A 102 15.85 -3.64 -8.29
N LYS A 103 15.32 -4.58 -7.50
CA LYS A 103 16.13 -5.68 -6.98
C LYS A 103 15.95 -6.89 -7.88
N LEU A 104 17.06 -7.36 -8.44
CA LEU A 104 17.15 -8.55 -9.28
C LEU A 104 18.11 -9.55 -8.62
N GLY A 105 17.81 -10.85 -8.69
CA GLY A 105 18.67 -11.92 -8.15
C GLY A 105 18.08 -12.68 -6.97
N ARG A 106 18.88 -13.58 -6.39
CA ARG A 106 18.66 -14.15 -5.05
C ARG A 106 19.37 -13.29 -4.01
#